data_AF-A0A1E5QVB6-F1
#
_entry.id   AF-A0A1E5QVB6-F1
#
_cell.length_a   1.000
_cell.length_b   1.000
_cell.length_c   1.000
_cell.angle_alpha   90.00
_cell.angle_beta   90.00
_cell.angle_gamma   90.00
#
_symmetry.space_group_name_H-M   'P 1'
#
loop_
_entity.id
_entity.type
_entity.pdbx_description
1 polymer ?
#
loop_
_entity_poly.entity_id
_entity_poly.type
_entity_poly.pdbx_seq_one_letter_code
_entity_poly.pdbx_strand_id
1 'polypeptide(L)' 'MDSRTNTYVTEDQGRLNNYAVEPKMYVDSSQQFGFNKYAEKLNGRLAMIGFISLIGFELLTGQGLIGWLTNL' A
#
# COMPACT_ATOMS: atom_id res chain seq x y z
N MET A 1 -18.79 21.07 -15.66
CA MET A 1 -19.97 20.37 -15.11
C MET A 1 -20.03 20.66 -13.63
N ASP A 2 -21.10 21.30 -13.20
CA ASP A 2 -21.29 21.85 -11.86
C ASP A 2 -21.73 20.76 -10.87
N SER A 3 -20.86 20.40 -9.93
CA SER A 3 -21.14 19.46 -8.86
C SER A 3 -21.97 20.12 -7.76
N ARG A 4 -23.25 20.36 -8.05
CA ARG A 4 -24.25 20.82 -7.07
C ARG A 4 -24.55 19.70 -6.09
N THR A 5 -23.84 19.66 -4.96
CA THR A 5 -24.28 18.94 -3.77
C THR A 5 -25.43 19.74 -3.15
N ASN A 6 -26.62 19.69 -3.75
CA ASN A 6 -27.81 20.30 -3.17
C ASN A 6 -28.14 19.55 -1.87
N THR A 7 -27.61 20.05 -0.75
CA THR A 7 -27.94 19.60 0.62
C THR A 7 -29.39 19.90 0.99
N TYR A 8 -30.13 20.59 0.11
CA TYR A 8 -31.40 21.19 0.40
C TYR A 8 -32.37 21.02 -0.78
N VAL A 9 -33.58 20.48 -0.53
CA VAL A 9 -34.68 20.35 -1.51
C VAL A 9 -35.90 21.14 -1.03
N THR A 10 -36.48 21.93 -1.92
CA THR A 10 -37.73 22.66 -1.68
C THR A 10 -38.92 21.82 -2.13
N GLU A 11 -39.74 21.40 -1.17
CA GLU A 11 -41.02 20.73 -1.44
C GLU A 11 -42.06 21.76 -1.91
N ASP A 12 -43.07 21.30 -2.67
CA ASP A 12 -44.15 22.15 -3.21
C ASP A 12 -44.97 22.88 -2.12
N GLN A 13 -44.92 22.40 -0.87
CA GLN A 13 -45.53 23.05 0.31
C GLN A 13 -44.63 24.08 1.00
N GLY A 14 -43.54 24.52 0.36
CA GLY A 14 -42.63 25.54 0.91
C GLY A 14 -41.83 25.05 2.13
N ARG A 15 -41.81 23.74 2.40
CA ARG A 15 -41.02 23.16 3.50
C ARG A 15 -39.60 22.87 3.03
N LEU A 16 -38.66 23.18 3.91
CA LEU A 16 -37.25 23.03 3.64
C LEU A 16 -36.71 21.70 4.22
N ASN A 17 -36.36 20.71 3.39
CA ASN A 17 -35.66 19.49 3.80
C ASN A 17 -34.14 19.60 3.59
N ASN A 18 -33.35 19.53 4.66
CA ASN A 18 -31.90 19.49 4.60
C ASN A 18 -31.38 18.05 4.78
N TYR A 19 -30.75 17.49 3.76
CA TYR A 19 -30.15 16.16 3.78
C TYR A 19 -28.67 16.23 4.17
N ALA A 20 -28.24 15.37 5.09
CA ALA A 20 -26.83 15.23 5.44
C ALA A 20 -26.07 14.65 4.24
N VAL A 21 -25.13 15.42 3.68
CA VAL A 21 -24.20 14.92 2.66
C VAL A 21 -23.05 14.22 3.39
N GLU A 22 -22.87 12.94 3.10
CA GLU A 22 -21.80 12.16 3.71
C GLU A 22 -20.44 12.76 3.34
N PRO A 23 -19.56 13.03 4.32
CA PRO A 23 -18.22 13.47 4.02
C PRO A 23 -17.47 12.33 3.32
N LYS A 24 -17.05 12.55 2.08
CA LYS A 24 -16.15 11.61 1.41
C LYS A 24 -14.87 11.49 2.25
N MET A 25 -14.58 10.28 2.73
CA MET A 25 -13.30 10.00 3.39
C MET A 25 -12.17 10.21 2.38
N TYR A 26 -11.30 11.18 2.65
CA TYR A 26 -10.05 11.33 1.94
C TYR A 26 -8.98 10.57 2.73
N VAL A 27 -8.42 9.54 2.12
CA VAL A 27 -7.19 8.94 2.62
C VAL A 27 -6.08 9.92 2.25
N ASP A 28 -5.57 10.66 3.23
CA ASP A 28 -4.40 11.49 3.01
C ASP A 28 -3.21 10.57 2.73
N SER A 29 -2.69 10.66 1.50
CA SER A 29 -1.49 9.95 1.07
C SER A 29 -0.21 10.65 1.54
N SER A 30 -0.32 11.69 2.38
CA SER A 30 0.83 12.32 3.03
C SER A 30 1.63 11.26 3.77
N GLN A 31 2.85 11.07 3.29
CA GLN A 31 3.88 10.15 3.75
C GLN A 31 3.87 9.97 5.28
N GLN A 32 3.17 8.95 5.77
CA GLN A 32 3.20 8.57 7.16
C GLN A 32 4.62 8.09 7.48
N PHE A 33 5.34 8.78 8.37
CA PHE A 33 6.70 8.42 8.77
C PHE A 33 6.64 7.04 9.46
N GLY A 34 7.01 5.98 8.74
CA GLY A 34 6.83 4.57 9.10
C GLY A 34 6.92 3.67 7.86
N PHE A 35 6.89 2.34 8.03
CA PHE A 35 7.03 1.34 6.94
C PHE A 35 6.16 1.70 5.73
N ASN A 36 6.77 2.35 4.74
CA ASN A 36 6.08 2.83 3.55
C ASN A 36 5.72 1.60 2.69
N LYS A 37 4.50 1.53 2.16
CA LYS A 37 4.08 0.48 1.21
C LYS A 37 5.06 0.28 0.06
N TYR A 38 5.77 1.34 -0.33
CA TYR A 38 6.85 1.27 -1.29
C TYR A 38 8.06 0.48 -0.77
N ALA A 39 8.53 0.77 0.45
CA ALA A 39 9.64 0.07 1.08
C ALA A 39 9.31 -1.41 1.33
N GLU A 40 8.09 -1.74 1.73
CA GLU A 40 7.64 -3.13 1.88
C GLU A 40 7.73 -3.92 0.57
N LYS A 41 7.23 -3.34 -0.53
CA LYS A 41 7.30 -3.97 -1.85
C LYS A 41 8.73 -4.12 -2.36
N LEU A 42 9.58 -3.12 -2.12
CA LEU A 42 10.99 -3.19 -2.51
C LEU A 42 11.73 -4.27 -1.72
N ASN A 43 11.60 -4.27 -0.39
CA ASN A 43 12.25 -5.27 0.46
C ASN A 43 11.77 -6.69 0.14
N GLY A 44 10.47 -6.88 -0.13
CA GLY A 44 9.93 -8.16 -0.56
C GLY A 44 10.55 -8.67 -1.87
N ARG A 45 10.75 -7.81 -2.87
CA ARG A 45 11.40 -8.19 -4.14
C ARG A 45 12.86 -8.55 -3.95
N LEU A 46 13.59 -7.76 -3.16
CA LEU A 46 14.99 -8.03 -2.84
C LEU A 46 15.13 -9.37 -2.12
N ALA A 47 14.21 -9.69 -1.19
CA ALA A 47 14.19 -10.97 -0.50
C ALA A 47 13.94 -12.15 -1.45
N MET A 48 13.00 -12.02 -2.40
CA MET A 48 12.75 -13.06 -3.40
C MET A 48 13.98 -13.33 -4.28
N ILE A 49 14.67 -12.27 -4.73
CA ILE A 49 15.90 -12.38 -5.52
C ILE A 49 17.01 -13.03 -4.69
N GLY A 50 17.20 -12.59 -3.44
CA GLY A 50 18.19 -13.16 -2.52
C GLY A 50 17.96 -14.65 -2.28
N PHE A 51 16.71 -15.07 -2.08
CA PHE A 51 16.37 -16.48 -1.88
C PHE A 51 16.65 -17.35 -3.11
N ILE A 52 16.29 -16.89 -4.31
CA ILE A 52 16.59 -17.61 -5.55
C ILE A 52 18.11 -17.68 -5.78
N SER A 53 18.82 -16.59 -5.51
CA SER A 53 20.28 -16.55 -5.60
C SER A 53 20.94 -17.54 -4.62
N LEU A 54 20.40 -17.68 -3.40
CA LEU A 54 20.89 -18.65 -2.42
C LEU A 54 20.74 -20.09 -2.91
N ILE A 55 19.57 -20.45 -3.45
CA ILE A 55 19.33 -21.79 -4.01
C ILE A 55 20.29 -22.06 -5.17
N GLY A 56 20.44 -21.10 -6.10
CA GLY A 56 21.38 -21.24 -7.21
C GLY A 56 22.84 -21.38 -6.75
N PHE A 57 23.24 -20.62 -5.74
CA PHE A 57 24.58 -20.68 -5.17
C PHE A 57 24.87 -22.04 -4.50
N GLU A 58 23.89 -22.59 -3.78
CA GLU A 58 23.98 -23.91 -3.16
C GLU A 58 24.14 -25.02 -4.21
N LEU A 59 23.39 -24.96 -5.32
CA LEU A 59 23.51 -25.92 -6.42
C LEU A 59 24.87 -25.87 -7.12
N LEU A 60 25.46 -24.67 -7.28
CA LEU A 60 26.75 -24.51 -7.94
C LEU A 60 27.94 -24.92 -7.05
N THR A 61 27.84 -24.64 -5.74
CA THR A 61 28.95 -24.85 -4.80
C THR A 61 28.89 -26.22 -4.12
N GLY A 62 27.71 -26.85 -4.07
CA GLY A 62 27.49 -28.12 -3.37
C GLY A 62 27.64 -28.03 -1.84
N GLN A 63 27.89 -26.83 -1.32
CA GLN A 63 28.04 -26.50 0.09
C GLN A 63 27.22 -25.22 0.33
N GLY A 64 26.32 -25.24 1.32
CA GLY A 64 25.44 -24.09 1.61
C GLY A 64 26.24 -22.83 1.97
N LEU A 65 25.61 -21.65 1.85
CA LEU A 65 26.29 -20.36 2.07
C LEU A 65 26.89 -20.24 3.49
N ILE A 66 26.24 -20.84 4.49
CA ILE A 66 26.78 -20.95 5.86
C ILE A 66 28.06 -21.77 5.88
N GLY A 67 28.09 -22.89 5.15
CA GLY A 67 29.27 -23.77 5.04
C GLY A 67 30.45 -23.08 4.34
N TRP A 68 30.19 -22.18 3.39
CA TRP A 68 31.23 -21.33 2.79
C TRP A 68 31.74 -20.27 3.78
N LEU A 69 30.84 -19.56 4.48
CA LEU A 69 31.20 -18.53 5.45
C LEU A 69 32.00 -19.10 6.64
N THR A 70 31.69 -20.32 7.08
CA THR A 70 32.43 -20.99 8.16
C THR A 70 33.76 -21.63 7.73
N ASN A 71 33.98 -21.78 6.42
CA ASN A 71 35.23 -22.33 5.86
C ASN A 71 36.19 -21.23 5.39
N LEU A 72 35.90 -19.98 5.78
CA LEU A 72 36.77 -18.81 5.62
C LEU A 72 37.66 -18.65 6.86
#